data_AF-N9N8D3-F1
#
_entry.id   AF-N9N8D3-F1
#
_cell.length_a   1.000
_cell.length_b   1.000
_cell.length_c   1.000
_cell.angle_alpha   90.00
_cell.angle_beta   90.00
_cell.angle_gamma   90.00
#
_symmetry.space_group_name_H-M   'P 1'
#
loop_
_entity.id
_entity.type
_entity.pdbx_description
1 polymer ?
#
loop_
_entity_poly.entity_id
_entity_poly.type
_entity_poly.pdbx_seq_one_letter_code
_entity_poly.pdbx_strand_id
1 'polypeptide(L)'
;MSIQQPTFELRDEDELSLELIEAQYALKQSRDKKNAKSVLVLVSGIELAGKGEAVKQLREWLDPRYLRVKADAPQLLSNNQTFWQSYSRFIPAEGQIVVMFGNWYSDLLTTAMHVSKPLDENLFDAYVEQMRAFEHDLQNNHVHIVKVWFDLSWKSLQKRLDEIDASEQRWHKLHGLDWRNKKQYDSLQGLSQRFTDDWFMIDGEDGKLRDQSFAQYLLQTLRELPEHQTKVTQKWQQAAIPKALLAPAQASLEKEDYKDELRKLTKKVADTLRYDERKVVIAFEGMDAAGKGGAIKRIVKKLDPREYEIHTIAAPERYELRRPYLWRFWSKLTDSGKITIFDRTWYGRVLVERIEGFASTVEWQRAYNEINRFEENLVDSQTVLVKIWLAISKDEQALRFKAREQTPHKRFKITEEDWRNREKWDDYLKAAADMFERTDTDYAPWYVIATDDKYSARIEVLKAILKQLKAD
;
A
#
# COMPACT_ATOMS: atom_id res chain seq x y z
N MET A 1 22.17 -21.20 4.77
CA MET A 1 22.46 -21.67 6.15
C MET A 1 21.13 -21.75 6.85
N SER A 2 20.73 -22.94 7.33
CA SER A 2 19.50 -23.06 8.14
C SER A 2 19.73 -22.27 9.43
N ILE A 3 19.00 -21.17 9.60
CA ILE A 3 19.00 -20.41 10.84
C ILE A 3 18.29 -21.32 11.86
N GLN A 4 19.01 -21.77 12.87
CA GLN A 4 18.44 -22.61 13.92
C GLN A 4 17.36 -21.80 14.65
N GLN A 5 16.12 -22.28 14.64
CA GLN A 5 15.01 -21.58 15.29
C GLN A 5 15.25 -21.53 16.82
N PRO A 6 14.87 -20.42 17.48
CA PRO A 6 14.98 -20.34 18.94
C PRO A 6 14.12 -21.44 19.57
N THR A 7 14.68 -22.14 20.56
CA THR A 7 13.94 -23.14 21.34
C THR A 7 13.59 -22.51 22.68
N PHE A 8 12.32 -22.59 23.08
CA PHE A 8 11.84 -22.04 24.34
C PHE A 8 11.48 -23.15 25.32
N GLU A 9 11.85 -22.96 26.58
CA GLU A 9 11.46 -23.82 27.69
C GLU A 9 10.32 -23.17 28.48
N LEU A 10 9.64 -23.96 29.31
CA LEU A 10 8.59 -23.43 30.18
C LEU A 10 9.18 -22.50 31.24
N ARG A 11 8.59 -21.32 31.37
CA ARG A 11 8.86 -20.29 32.37
C ARG A 11 7.69 -20.14 33.33
N ASP A 12 7.94 -19.43 34.42
CA ASP A 12 6.88 -18.91 35.28
C ASP A 12 5.98 -17.95 34.49
N GLU A 13 4.66 -18.13 34.62
CA GLU A 13 3.67 -17.41 33.81
C GLU A 13 3.51 -15.96 34.26
N ASP A 14 3.67 -15.67 35.55
CA ASP A 14 3.54 -14.32 36.09
C ASP A 14 4.75 -13.46 35.68
N GLU A 15 5.96 -14.03 35.73
CA GLU A 15 7.18 -13.40 35.23
C GLU A 15 7.09 -13.12 33.72
N LEU A 16 6.65 -14.10 32.93
CA LEU A 16 6.50 -13.95 31.48
C LEU A 16 5.47 -12.86 31.12
N SER A 17 4.33 -12.85 31.82
CA SER A 17 3.28 -11.84 31.66
C SER A 17 3.79 -10.43 31.98
N LEU A 18 4.54 -10.27 33.09
CA LEU A 18 5.13 -8.98 33.47
C LEU A 18 6.07 -8.45 32.39
N GLU A 19 7.00 -9.29 31.90
CA GLU A 19 7.95 -8.91 30.86
C GLU A 19 7.26 -8.52 29.54
N LEU A 20 6.19 -9.24 29.18
CA LEU A 20 5.36 -8.95 28.01
C LEU A 20 4.65 -7.60 28.12
N ILE A 21 4.05 -7.31 29.27
CA ILE A 21 3.40 -6.03 29.54
C ILE A 21 4.41 -4.89 29.47
N GLU A 22 5.58 -5.04 30.10
CA GLU A 22 6.64 -4.02 30.03
C GLU A 22 7.08 -3.74 28.60
N ALA A 23 7.33 -4.79 27.81
CA ALA A 23 7.71 -4.68 26.40
C ALA A 23 6.61 -4.03 25.54
N GLN A 24 5.35 -4.41 25.75
CA GLN A 24 4.20 -3.82 25.07
C GLN A 24 4.05 -2.32 25.40
N TYR A 25 4.23 -1.94 26.66
CA TYR A 25 4.17 -0.54 27.07
C TYR A 25 5.36 0.27 26.53
N ALA A 26 6.56 -0.31 26.45
CA ALA A 26 7.71 0.32 25.82
C ALA A 26 7.43 0.63 24.33
N LEU A 27 6.89 -0.35 23.59
CA LEU A 27 6.46 -0.15 22.20
C LEU A 27 5.40 0.96 22.11
N LYS A 28 4.37 0.94 22.95
CA LYS A 28 3.32 1.96 22.97
C LYS A 28 3.88 3.37 23.25
N GLN A 29 4.81 3.49 24.19
CA GLN A 29 5.47 4.74 24.55
C GLN A 29 6.48 5.22 23.49
N SER A 30 6.85 4.36 22.53
CA SER A 30 7.70 4.75 21.40
C SER A 30 6.96 5.63 20.37
N ARG A 31 5.62 5.64 20.39
CA ARG A 31 4.76 6.41 19.46
C ARG A 31 5.24 7.86 19.30
N ASP A 32 5.26 8.34 18.05
CA ASP A 32 5.66 9.70 17.67
C ASP A 32 7.14 10.05 18.04
N LYS A 33 7.99 9.05 18.35
CA LYS A 33 9.44 9.21 18.58
C LYS A 33 10.26 8.74 17.37
N LYS A 34 11.54 9.12 17.31
CA LYS A 34 12.45 8.91 16.16
C LYS A 34 12.60 7.44 15.69
N ASN A 35 12.34 6.45 16.54
CA ASN A 35 12.42 5.02 16.23
C ASN A 35 11.10 4.31 16.56
N ALA A 36 9.98 5.02 16.41
CA ALA A 36 8.66 4.45 16.64
C ALA A 36 8.37 3.34 15.62
N LYS A 37 7.94 2.18 16.11
CA LYS A 37 7.60 1.03 15.26
C LYS A 37 6.22 0.51 15.58
N SER A 38 5.69 -0.29 14.68
CA SER A 38 4.50 -1.10 14.92
C SER A 38 4.81 -2.57 14.68
N VAL A 39 3.99 -3.46 15.26
CA VAL A 39 4.19 -4.91 15.15
C VAL A 39 2.95 -5.54 14.54
N LEU A 40 3.15 -6.27 13.45
CA LEU A 40 2.13 -7.08 12.79
C LEU A 40 2.48 -8.55 12.96
N VAL A 41 1.62 -9.31 13.63
CA VAL A 41 1.79 -10.74 13.88
C VAL A 41 0.88 -11.51 12.92
N LEU A 42 1.48 -12.21 11.95
CA LEU A 42 0.77 -13.11 11.04
C LEU A 42 0.66 -14.49 11.69
N VAL A 43 -0.58 -14.90 11.98
CA VAL A 43 -0.86 -16.20 12.58
C VAL A 43 -1.45 -17.12 11.51
N SER A 44 -0.69 -18.17 11.18
CA SER A 44 -1.08 -19.22 10.22
C SER A 44 -0.77 -20.59 10.81
N GLY A 45 -1.23 -21.66 10.17
CA GLY A 45 -0.96 -23.03 10.64
C GLY A 45 -2.10 -23.99 10.43
N ILE A 46 -1.85 -25.25 10.81
CA ILE A 46 -2.79 -26.36 10.74
C ILE A 46 -4.03 -26.06 11.61
N GLU A 47 -5.20 -26.50 11.15
CA GLU A 47 -6.43 -26.36 11.92
C GLU A 47 -6.33 -27.16 13.23
N LEU A 48 -6.94 -26.66 14.30
CA LEU A 48 -6.83 -27.24 15.65
C LEU A 48 -5.42 -27.34 16.23
N ALA A 49 -4.40 -26.72 15.62
CA ALA A 49 -3.06 -26.62 16.19
C ALA A 49 -2.98 -25.69 17.42
N GLY A 50 -4.08 -24.99 17.75
CA GLY A 50 -4.14 -24.11 18.92
C GLY A 50 -3.95 -22.63 18.65
N LYS A 51 -4.10 -22.19 17.39
CA LYS A 51 -3.87 -20.79 16.98
C LYS A 51 -4.73 -19.81 17.79
N GLY A 52 -6.02 -20.13 17.95
CA GLY A 52 -6.99 -19.26 18.66
C GLY A 52 -6.74 -19.24 20.16
N GLU A 53 -6.45 -20.40 20.73
CA GLU A 53 -6.14 -20.62 22.14
C GLU A 53 -4.86 -19.88 22.53
N ALA A 54 -3.81 -19.97 21.71
CA ALA A 54 -2.55 -19.27 21.95
C ALA A 54 -2.72 -17.74 21.92
N VAL A 55 -3.50 -17.21 20.97
CA VAL A 55 -3.81 -15.76 20.95
C VAL A 55 -4.72 -15.36 22.09
N LYS A 56 -5.65 -16.23 22.52
CA LYS A 56 -6.47 -16.00 23.71
C LYS A 56 -5.59 -15.92 24.96
N GLN A 57 -4.68 -16.87 25.15
CA GLN A 57 -3.74 -16.86 26.27
C GLN A 57 -2.82 -15.64 26.23
N LEU A 58 -2.32 -15.28 25.04
CA LEU A 58 -1.53 -14.06 24.86
C LEU A 58 -2.30 -12.78 25.27
N ARG A 59 -3.62 -12.74 25.08
CA ARG A 59 -4.47 -11.62 25.55
C ARG A 59 -4.63 -11.56 27.06
N GLU A 60 -4.43 -12.67 27.77
CA GLU A 60 -4.41 -12.70 29.24
C GLU A 60 -3.05 -12.24 29.78
N TRP A 61 -1.94 -12.56 29.08
CA TRP A 61 -0.59 -12.14 29.45
C TRP A 61 -0.21 -10.71 29.00
N LEU A 62 -0.90 -10.14 28.02
CA LEU A 62 -0.72 -8.75 27.57
C LEU A 62 -1.89 -7.88 28.00
N ASP A 63 -1.75 -6.55 27.93
CA ASP A 63 -2.92 -5.68 28.05
C ASP A 63 -3.77 -5.77 26.76
N PRO A 64 -5.00 -6.31 26.82
CA PRO A 64 -5.84 -6.52 25.65
C PRO A 64 -6.30 -5.20 25.01
N ARG A 65 -6.18 -4.05 25.68
CA ARG A 65 -6.49 -2.73 25.11
C ARG A 65 -5.48 -2.31 24.05
N TYR A 66 -4.28 -2.89 24.08
CA TYR A 66 -3.17 -2.56 23.18
C TYR A 66 -2.78 -3.72 22.26
N LEU A 67 -3.53 -4.83 22.30
CA LEU A 67 -3.42 -5.94 21.37
C LEU A 67 -4.68 -6.02 20.49
N ARG A 68 -4.55 -5.62 19.23
CA ARG A 68 -5.65 -5.70 18.27
C ARG A 68 -5.64 -7.07 17.60
N VAL A 69 -6.81 -7.66 17.39
CA VAL A 69 -6.95 -8.91 16.67
C VAL A 69 -7.83 -8.67 15.45
N LYS A 70 -7.32 -8.99 14.26
CA LYS A 70 -8.08 -9.10 13.02
C LYS A 70 -8.22 -10.57 12.69
N ALA A 71 -9.45 -11.04 12.53
CA ALA A 71 -9.73 -12.41 12.13
C ALA A 71 -10.92 -12.40 11.16
N ASP A 72 -10.63 -12.66 9.89
CA ASP A 72 -11.64 -12.88 8.86
C ASP A 72 -11.38 -14.25 8.22
N ALA A 73 -12.41 -14.85 7.64
CA ALA A 73 -12.22 -16.02 6.79
C ALA A 73 -11.35 -15.64 5.58
N PRO A 74 -10.46 -16.54 5.11
CA PRO A 74 -9.67 -16.26 3.92
C PRO A 74 -10.52 -16.00 2.70
N GLN A 75 -9.98 -15.15 1.84
CA GLN A 75 -10.58 -14.75 0.58
C GLN A 75 -9.79 -15.38 -0.56
N LEU A 76 -10.49 -15.79 -1.61
CA LEU A 76 -9.82 -16.29 -2.80
C LEU A 76 -9.11 -15.13 -3.50
N LEU A 77 -7.84 -15.35 -3.87
CA LEU A 77 -7.08 -14.40 -4.66
C LEU A 77 -7.74 -14.23 -6.03
N SER A 78 -7.72 -13.02 -6.54
CA SER A 78 -8.31 -12.64 -7.81
C SER A 78 -7.40 -11.69 -8.58
N ASN A 79 -7.60 -11.61 -9.89
CA ASN A 79 -6.83 -10.72 -10.74
C ASN A 79 -7.38 -9.29 -10.77
N ASN A 80 -8.45 -8.99 -10.04
CA ASN A 80 -9.11 -7.67 -10.04
C ASN A 80 -8.85 -6.86 -8.74
N GLN A 81 -8.05 -7.42 -7.84
CA GLN A 81 -7.71 -6.82 -6.56
C GLN A 81 -6.33 -7.30 -6.12
N THR A 82 -5.55 -6.41 -5.52
CA THR A 82 -4.27 -6.81 -4.92
C THR A 82 -4.50 -7.55 -3.61
N PHE A 83 -3.67 -8.55 -3.30
CA PHE A 83 -3.92 -9.42 -2.15
C PHE A 83 -3.91 -8.67 -0.81
N TRP A 84 -3.19 -7.55 -0.68
CA TRP A 84 -3.11 -6.78 0.58
C TRP A 84 -4.18 -5.69 0.70
N GLN A 85 -4.96 -5.38 -0.34
CA GLN A 85 -5.86 -4.22 -0.34
C GLN A 85 -6.90 -4.30 0.78
N SER A 86 -7.49 -5.48 1.00
CA SER A 86 -8.45 -5.74 2.09
C SER A 86 -7.81 -5.55 3.47
N TYR A 87 -6.51 -5.80 3.59
CA TYR A 87 -5.71 -5.72 4.80
C TYR A 87 -5.17 -4.33 5.12
N SER A 88 -5.09 -3.44 4.13
CA SER A 88 -4.48 -2.10 4.26
C SER A 88 -4.94 -1.34 5.51
N ARG A 89 -6.25 -1.32 5.78
CA ARG A 89 -6.88 -0.69 6.96
C ARG A 89 -6.44 -1.27 8.31
N PHE A 90 -5.96 -2.51 8.33
CA PHE A 90 -5.55 -3.25 9.53
C PHE A 90 -4.05 -3.24 9.77
N ILE A 91 -3.25 -2.73 8.83
CA ILE A 91 -1.82 -2.48 9.08
C ILE A 91 -1.68 -1.63 10.35
N PRO A 92 -0.81 -1.98 11.31
CA PRO A 92 -0.74 -1.31 12.60
C PRO A 92 -0.10 0.07 12.49
N ALA A 93 -0.61 1.03 13.25
CA ALA A 93 0.06 2.33 13.42
C ALA A 93 1.20 2.21 14.46
N GLU A 94 2.15 3.15 14.46
CA GLU A 94 3.23 3.23 15.45
C GLU A 94 2.75 3.03 16.89
N GLY A 95 3.44 2.16 17.62
CA GLY A 95 3.13 1.78 18.99
C GLY A 95 1.98 0.77 19.12
N GLN A 96 1.50 0.17 18.02
CA GLN A 96 0.44 -0.84 18.04
C GLN A 96 0.97 -2.23 17.74
N ILE A 97 0.32 -3.23 18.34
CA ILE A 97 0.43 -4.64 17.98
C ILE A 97 -0.89 -5.08 17.36
N VAL A 98 -0.83 -5.66 16.16
CA VAL A 98 -1.98 -6.28 15.49
C VAL A 98 -1.66 -7.74 15.24
N VAL A 99 -2.50 -8.65 15.74
CA VAL A 99 -2.49 -10.07 15.41
C VAL A 99 -3.49 -10.31 14.28
N MET A 100 -3.05 -11.01 13.24
CA MET A 100 -3.81 -11.19 12.01
C MET A 100 -3.96 -12.68 11.66
N PHE A 101 -5.18 -13.18 11.88
CA PHE A 101 -5.66 -14.46 11.34
C PHE A 101 -6.25 -14.27 9.96
N GLY A 102 -6.27 -15.35 9.17
CA GLY A 102 -6.78 -15.30 7.80
C GLY A 102 -6.10 -14.17 7.04
N ASN A 103 -4.76 -14.21 7.05
CA ASN A 103 -3.89 -13.25 6.38
C ASN A 103 -3.66 -13.68 4.92
N TRP A 104 -2.87 -12.90 4.19
CA TRP A 104 -2.61 -13.15 2.76
C TRP A 104 -2.01 -14.53 2.44
N TYR A 105 -1.28 -15.17 3.36
CA TYR A 105 -0.84 -16.56 3.17
C TYR A 105 -1.98 -17.57 3.33
N SER A 106 -2.94 -17.27 4.21
CA SER A 106 -4.16 -18.09 4.33
C SER A 106 -5.00 -17.98 3.06
N ASP A 107 -5.07 -16.78 2.46
CA ASP A 107 -5.74 -16.55 1.16
C ASP A 107 -5.04 -17.35 0.05
N LEU A 108 -3.71 -17.31 -0.01
CA LEU A 108 -2.91 -18.07 -0.98
C LEU A 108 -3.13 -19.57 -0.86
N LEU A 109 -3.01 -20.13 0.35
CA LEU A 109 -3.25 -21.55 0.60
C LEU A 109 -4.68 -21.97 0.24
N THR A 110 -5.67 -21.17 0.64
CA THR A 110 -7.09 -21.45 0.33
C THR A 110 -7.34 -21.41 -1.18
N THR A 111 -6.69 -20.48 -1.89
CA THR A 111 -6.81 -20.37 -3.35
C THR A 111 -6.12 -21.54 -4.06
N ALA A 112 -4.91 -21.91 -3.64
CA ALA A 112 -4.16 -23.02 -4.21
C ALA A 112 -4.87 -24.37 -4.03
N MET A 113 -5.51 -24.56 -2.88
CA MET A 113 -6.25 -25.78 -2.57
C MET A 113 -7.68 -25.80 -3.13
N HIS A 114 -8.12 -24.76 -3.83
CA HIS A 114 -9.48 -24.65 -4.34
C HIS A 114 -9.73 -25.66 -5.48
N VAL A 115 -10.71 -26.55 -5.27
CA VAL A 115 -10.94 -27.74 -6.12
C VAL A 115 -11.29 -27.40 -7.58
N SER A 116 -11.93 -26.25 -7.85
CA SER A 116 -12.39 -25.92 -9.20
C SER A 116 -11.33 -25.29 -10.11
N LYS A 117 -10.34 -24.59 -9.54
CA LYS A 117 -9.27 -23.87 -10.24
C LYS A 117 -8.04 -23.77 -9.33
N PRO A 118 -7.27 -24.86 -9.17
CA PRO A 118 -6.05 -24.80 -8.40
C PRO A 118 -5.08 -23.82 -9.06
N LEU A 119 -4.32 -23.13 -8.23
CA LEU A 119 -3.34 -22.16 -8.66
C LEU A 119 -2.13 -22.89 -9.27
N ASP A 120 -1.64 -22.43 -10.43
CA ASP A 120 -0.42 -22.99 -11.03
C ASP A 120 0.79 -22.82 -10.10
N GLU A 121 1.73 -23.76 -10.13
CA GLU A 121 2.89 -23.74 -9.25
C GLU A 121 3.74 -22.48 -9.42
N ASN A 122 3.92 -21.99 -10.67
CA ASN A 122 4.69 -20.78 -10.92
C ASN A 122 3.96 -19.54 -10.40
N LEU A 123 2.64 -19.51 -10.55
CA LEU A 123 1.82 -18.41 -10.03
C LEU A 123 1.82 -18.40 -8.50
N PHE A 124 1.90 -19.56 -7.86
CA PHE A 124 2.00 -19.67 -6.40
C PHE A 124 3.29 -19.02 -5.91
N ASP A 125 4.43 -19.39 -6.50
CA ASP A 125 5.72 -18.80 -6.14
C ASP A 125 5.76 -17.30 -6.44
N ALA A 126 5.16 -16.86 -7.56
CA ALA A 126 5.05 -15.45 -7.87
C ALA A 126 4.29 -14.67 -6.77
N TYR A 127 3.19 -15.22 -6.24
CA TYR A 127 2.50 -14.61 -5.10
C TYR A 127 3.35 -14.60 -3.83
N VAL A 128 4.09 -15.67 -3.54
CA VAL A 128 5.01 -15.70 -2.37
C VAL A 128 6.05 -14.58 -2.48
N GLU A 129 6.64 -14.37 -3.65
CA GLU A 129 7.61 -13.30 -3.88
C GLU A 129 6.97 -11.91 -3.77
N GLN A 130 5.75 -11.71 -4.30
CA GLN A 130 5.02 -10.47 -4.10
C GLN A 130 4.68 -10.21 -2.63
N MET A 131 4.33 -11.25 -1.86
CA MET A 131 4.10 -11.18 -0.42
C MET A 131 5.36 -10.75 0.33
N ARG A 132 6.50 -11.37 0.05
CA ARG A 132 7.80 -10.98 0.63
C ARG A 132 8.18 -9.54 0.27
N ALA A 133 7.93 -9.11 -0.97
CA ALA A 133 8.19 -7.73 -1.39
C ALA A 133 7.31 -6.73 -0.63
N PHE A 134 6.02 -7.03 -0.47
CA PHE A 134 5.11 -6.18 0.32
C PHE A 134 5.50 -6.14 1.81
N GLU A 135 5.90 -7.27 2.38
CA GLU A 135 6.42 -7.37 3.74
C GLU A 135 7.68 -6.52 3.93
N HIS A 136 8.59 -6.56 2.95
CA HIS A 136 9.78 -5.72 2.96
C HIS A 136 9.44 -4.23 2.90
N ASP A 137 8.44 -3.85 2.10
CA ASP A 137 7.94 -2.47 2.03
C ASP A 137 7.34 -2.01 3.37
N LEU A 138 6.59 -2.87 4.05
CA LEU A 138 6.07 -2.62 5.39
C LEU A 138 7.22 -2.45 6.41
N GLN A 139 8.23 -3.31 6.38
CA GLN A 139 9.40 -3.23 7.27
C GLN A 139 10.22 -1.96 7.05
N ASN A 140 10.45 -1.60 5.78
CA ASN A 140 11.06 -0.34 5.39
C ASN A 140 10.28 0.82 5.99
N ASN A 141 8.96 0.74 5.98
CA ASN A 141 8.04 1.73 6.55
C ASN A 141 7.65 1.44 8.01
N HIS A 142 8.59 0.86 8.78
CA HIS A 142 8.58 0.78 10.24
C HIS A 142 7.54 -0.17 10.86
N VAL A 143 6.98 -1.08 10.07
CA VAL A 143 6.13 -2.19 10.53
C VAL A 143 6.98 -3.44 10.65
N HIS A 144 7.25 -3.88 11.88
CA HIS A 144 7.93 -5.14 12.11
C HIS A 144 6.94 -6.30 11.97
N ILE A 145 7.32 -7.34 11.25
CA ILE A 145 6.45 -8.48 10.90
C ILE A 145 6.94 -9.71 11.64
N VAL A 146 6.06 -10.29 12.45
CA VAL A 146 6.25 -11.54 13.17
C VAL A 146 5.44 -12.60 12.45
N LYS A 147 6.06 -13.66 11.95
CA LYS A 147 5.38 -14.73 11.22
C LYS A 147 5.45 -16.03 12.02
N VAL A 148 4.29 -16.56 12.40
CA VAL A 148 4.20 -17.78 13.21
C VAL A 148 3.32 -18.83 12.55
N TRP A 149 3.86 -20.04 12.44
CA TRP A 149 3.15 -21.21 11.90
C TRP A 149 2.92 -22.22 13.01
N PHE A 150 1.65 -22.46 13.34
CA PHE A 150 1.26 -23.50 14.28
C PHE A 150 1.16 -24.84 13.54
N ASP A 151 2.06 -25.76 13.86
CA ASP A 151 2.08 -27.09 13.27
C ASP A 151 1.36 -28.11 14.16
N LEU A 152 0.83 -29.17 13.55
CA LEU A 152 0.22 -30.27 14.27
C LEU A 152 0.31 -31.54 13.43
N SER A 153 0.71 -32.65 14.05
CA SER A 153 0.78 -33.93 13.34
C SER A 153 -0.61 -34.38 12.87
N TRP A 154 -0.66 -35.09 11.74
CA TRP A 154 -1.91 -35.68 11.23
C TRP A 154 -2.64 -36.51 12.30
N LYS A 155 -1.89 -37.30 13.08
CA LYS A 155 -2.44 -38.17 14.12
C LYS A 155 -3.15 -37.36 15.21
N SER A 156 -2.50 -36.31 15.70
CA SER A 156 -3.07 -35.45 16.74
C SER A 156 -4.22 -34.60 16.21
N LEU A 157 -4.15 -34.15 14.95
CA LEU A 157 -5.27 -33.52 14.27
C LEU A 157 -6.51 -34.42 14.23
N GLN A 158 -6.36 -35.69 13.80
CA GLN A 158 -7.49 -36.63 13.77
C GLN A 158 -8.08 -36.86 15.16
N LYS A 159 -7.22 -37.05 16.18
CA LYS A 159 -7.66 -37.20 17.57
C LYS A 159 -8.49 -35.99 18.04
N ARG A 160 -8.02 -34.76 17.77
CA ARG A 160 -8.75 -33.53 18.13
C ARG A 160 -10.06 -33.38 17.36
N LEU A 161 -10.12 -33.81 16.09
CA LEU A 161 -11.35 -33.81 15.29
C LEU A 161 -12.41 -34.78 15.83
N ASP A 162 -12.00 -35.89 16.47
CA ASP A 162 -12.91 -36.85 17.10
C ASP A 162 -13.47 -36.34 18.44
N GLU A 163 -12.72 -35.47 19.12
CA GLU A 163 -13.06 -34.90 20.44
C GLU A 163 -13.85 -33.58 20.34
N ILE A 164 -13.98 -32.99 19.13
CA ILE A 164 -14.71 -31.74 18.91
C ILE A 164 -16.20 -31.89 19.25
N ASP A 165 -16.73 -30.92 20.00
CA ASP A 165 -18.16 -30.80 20.24
C ASP A 165 -18.93 -30.64 18.91
N ALA A 166 -20.02 -31.40 18.77
CA ALA A 166 -20.96 -31.31 17.65
C ALA A 166 -21.48 -29.87 17.42
N SER A 167 -21.56 -29.05 18.48
CA SER A 167 -21.93 -27.64 18.39
C SER A 167 -20.85 -26.76 17.72
N GLU A 168 -19.57 -27.17 17.81
CA GLU A 168 -18.41 -26.47 17.28
C GLU A 168 -17.99 -26.97 15.88
N GLN A 169 -18.43 -28.17 15.47
CA GLN A 169 -18.14 -28.76 14.15
C GLN A 169 -18.46 -27.85 12.95
N ARG A 170 -19.43 -26.94 13.08
CA ARG A 170 -19.78 -25.99 12.01
C ARG A 170 -18.73 -24.89 11.82
N TRP A 171 -18.01 -24.53 12.89
CA TRP A 171 -16.99 -23.49 12.87
C TRP A 171 -15.67 -24.03 12.31
N HIS A 172 -15.31 -25.29 12.59
CA HIS A 172 -14.05 -25.92 12.11
C HIS A 172 -14.06 -26.41 10.66
N LYS A 173 -15.11 -26.12 9.88
CA LYS A 173 -15.05 -26.14 8.40
C LYS A 173 -14.41 -24.87 7.83
N LEU A 174 -13.73 -24.09 8.67
CA LEU A 174 -12.91 -22.94 8.28
C LEU A 174 -11.90 -23.39 7.21
N HIS A 175 -11.83 -22.60 6.13
CA HIS A 175 -10.99 -22.78 4.94
C HIS A 175 -11.52 -23.74 3.85
N GLY A 176 -12.69 -24.36 4.02
CA GLY A 176 -13.29 -25.20 2.96
C GLY A 176 -12.52 -26.49 2.65
N LEU A 177 -11.55 -26.85 3.50
CA LEU A 177 -10.77 -28.08 3.42
C LEU A 177 -11.41 -29.20 4.25
N ASP A 178 -11.30 -30.42 3.76
CA ASP A 178 -11.63 -31.62 4.49
C ASP A 178 -10.41 -32.10 5.28
N TRP A 179 -10.32 -31.70 6.54
CA TRP A 179 -9.25 -32.08 7.45
C TRP A 179 -9.26 -33.58 7.86
N ARG A 180 -10.22 -34.38 7.38
CA ARG A 180 -10.17 -35.86 7.44
C ARG A 180 -9.54 -36.49 6.20
N ASN A 181 -9.25 -35.71 5.17
CA ASN A 181 -8.55 -36.15 3.98
C ASN A 181 -7.03 -35.96 4.10
N LYS A 182 -6.31 -37.06 4.32
CA LYS A 182 -4.84 -37.05 4.45
C LYS A 182 -4.14 -36.43 3.24
N LYS A 183 -4.66 -36.64 2.02
CA LYS A 183 -4.06 -36.05 0.81
C LYS A 183 -4.13 -34.52 0.84
N GLN A 184 -5.24 -33.95 1.32
CA GLN A 184 -5.36 -32.49 1.44
C GLN A 184 -4.42 -31.94 2.52
N TYR A 185 -4.25 -32.64 3.64
CA TYR A 185 -3.27 -32.29 4.66
C TYR A 185 -1.83 -32.32 4.12
N ASP A 186 -1.44 -33.42 3.47
CA ASP A 186 -0.09 -33.58 2.89
C ASP A 186 0.17 -32.50 1.81
N SER A 187 -0.83 -32.18 0.98
CA SER A 187 -0.72 -31.11 -0.02
C SER A 187 -0.58 -29.72 0.63
N LEU A 188 -1.34 -29.41 1.68
CA LEU A 188 -1.22 -28.14 2.39
C LEU A 188 0.16 -28.00 3.06
N GLN A 189 0.67 -29.08 3.67
CA GLN A 189 2.02 -29.13 4.22
C GLN A 189 3.09 -28.90 3.15
N GLY A 190 2.95 -29.53 1.98
CA GLY A 190 3.87 -29.30 0.86
C GLY A 190 3.87 -27.86 0.35
N LEU A 191 2.69 -27.23 0.30
CA LEU A 191 2.55 -25.83 -0.09
C LEU A 191 3.10 -24.86 0.95
N SER A 192 2.88 -25.11 2.25
CA SER A 192 3.36 -24.23 3.32
C SER A 192 4.88 -24.18 3.37
N GLN A 193 5.55 -25.32 3.17
CA GLN A 193 7.01 -25.42 3.14
C GLN A 193 7.69 -24.50 2.10
N ARG A 194 6.96 -24.05 1.07
CA ARG A 194 7.48 -23.15 0.03
C ARG A 194 7.69 -21.71 0.52
N PHE A 195 7.05 -21.31 1.62
CA PHE A 195 7.12 -19.94 2.13
C PHE A 195 7.43 -19.83 3.62
N THR A 196 7.58 -20.95 4.34
CA THR A 196 7.81 -20.99 5.80
C THR A 196 9.28 -21.01 6.22
N ASP A 197 10.21 -20.79 5.31
CA ASP A 197 11.66 -20.77 5.60
C ASP A 197 12.06 -19.67 6.59
N ASP A 198 11.34 -18.55 6.60
CA ASP A 198 11.52 -17.44 7.53
C ASP A 198 10.40 -17.31 8.59
N TRP A 199 9.61 -18.38 8.78
CA TRP A 199 8.55 -18.43 9.79
C TRP A 199 9.03 -19.14 11.06
N PHE A 200 8.54 -18.67 12.21
CA PHE A 200 8.75 -19.38 13.47
C PHE A 200 7.72 -20.51 13.59
N MET A 201 8.21 -21.75 13.68
CA MET A 201 7.37 -22.94 13.76
C MET A 201 7.05 -23.22 15.23
N ILE A 202 5.77 -23.30 15.55
CA ILE A 202 5.28 -23.60 16.89
C ILE A 202 4.63 -24.98 16.86
N ASP A 203 5.16 -25.89 17.68
CA ASP A 203 4.56 -27.20 17.88
C ASP A 203 3.26 -27.06 18.68
N GLY A 204 2.15 -27.49 18.07
CA GLY A 204 0.81 -27.48 18.66
C GLY A 204 0.46 -28.70 19.50
N GLU A 205 1.36 -29.67 19.69
CA GLU A 205 1.10 -30.93 20.41
C GLU A 205 0.85 -30.69 21.91
N ASP A 206 1.69 -29.89 22.58
CA ASP A 206 1.52 -29.48 23.99
C ASP A 206 0.99 -28.05 24.08
N GLY A 207 -0.21 -27.89 24.65
CA GLY A 207 -0.86 -26.58 24.72
C GLY A 207 -0.11 -25.54 25.56
N LYS A 208 0.51 -25.95 26.67
CA LYS A 208 1.21 -25.02 27.57
C LYS A 208 2.51 -24.54 26.94
N LEU A 209 3.28 -25.46 26.36
CA LEU A 209 4.52 -25.15 25.66
C LEU A 209 4.25 -24.32 24.41
N ARG A 210 3.21 -24.65 23.63
CA ARG A 210 2.74 -23.86 22.47
C ARG A 210 2.49 -22.41 22.85
N ASP A 211 1.69 -22.17 23.89
CA ASP A 211 1.29 -20.83 24.30
C ASP A 211 2.49 -20.03 24.79
N GLN A 212 3.32 -20.62 25.66
CA GLN A 212 4.53 -19.95 26.15
C GLN A 212 5.58 -19.74 25.04
N SER A 213 5.72 -20.65 24.08
CA SER A 213 6.65 -20.48 22.95
C SER A 213 6.23 -19.30 22.07
N PHE A 214 4.92 -19.17 21.80
CA PHE A 214 4.40 -18.03 21.05
C PHE A 214 4.67 -16.70 21.78
N ALA A 215 4.38 -16.68 23.08
CA ALA A 215 4.53 -15.50 23.90
C ALA A 215 6.01 -15.09 24.08
N GLN A 216 6.90 -16.05 24.32
CA GLN A 216 8.33 -15.81 24.43
C GLN A 216 8.95 -15.33 23.11
N TYR A 217 8.51 -15.88 21.97
CA TYR A 217 8.95 -15.41 20.66
C TYR A 217 8.53 -13.95 20.39
N LEU A 218 7.28 -13.60 20.72
CA LEU A 218 6.82 -12.21 20.62
C LEU A 218 7.60 -11.30 21.57
N LEU A 219 7.86 -11.73 22.80
CA LEU A 219 8.64 -10.97 23.77
C LEU A 219 10.06 -10.69 23.29
N GLN A 220 10.76 -11.73 22.80
CA GLN A 220 12.09 -11.58 22.20
C GLN A 220 12.03 -10.56 21.06
N THR A 221 11.05 -10.69 20.17
CA THR A 221 10.87 -9.76 19.05
C THR A 221 10.65 -8.32 19.51
N LEU A 222 9.83 -8.10 20.54
CA LEU A 222 9.57 -6.77 21.09
C LEU A 222 10.82 -6.13 21.71
N ARG A 223 11.72 -6.95 22.28
CA ARG A 223 13.00 -6.50 22.85
C ARG A 223 14.06 -6.22 21.80
N GLU A 224 14.01 -6.91 20.67
CA GLU A 224 15.03 -6.88 19.61
C GLU A 224 14.60 -6.09 18.37
N LEU A 225 13.61 -5.21 18.49
CA LEU A 225 13.14 -4.39 17.37
C LEU A 225 14.31 -3.58 16.76
N PRO A 226 14.59 -3.72 15.45
CA PRO A 226 15.74 -3.07 14.84
C PRO A 226 15.61 -1.54 14.84
N GLU A 227 16.71 -0.81 14.69
CA GLU A 227 16.64 0.64 14.48
C GLU A 227 16.19 1.00 13.05
N HIS A 228 15.69 2.23 12.85
CA HIS A 228 15.41 2.77 11.54
C HIS A 228 16.70 2.96 10.75
N GLN A 229 16.68 2.56 9.48
CA GLN A 229 17.80 2.85 8.60
C GLN A 229 17.90 4.37 8.40
N THR A 230 19.02 4.95 8.83
CA THR A 230 19.28 6.39 8.70
C THR A 230 20.32 6.72 7.63
N LYS A 231 21.04 5.71 7.13
CA LYS A 231 22.12 5.87 6.16
C LYS A 231 21.75 5.29 4.81
N VAL A 232 22.01 6.10 3.78
CA VAL A 232 21.92 5.70 2.38
C VAL A 232 23.16 4.90 2.02
N THR A 233 22.99 3.79 1.30
CA THR A 233 24.09 2.92 0.85
C THR A 233 24.65 3.32 -0.52
N GLN A 234 23.85 3.96 -1.37
CA GLN A 234 24.22 4.31 -2.75
C GLN A 234 24.36 5.82 -2.95
N LYS A 235 25.28 6.23 -3.82
CA LYS A 235 25.41 7.64 -4.23
C LYS A 235 24.28 7.99 -5.20
N TRP A 236 23.53 9.06 -4.91
CA TRP A 236 22.46 9.52 -5.78
C TRP A 236 23.01 10.07 -7.10
N GLN A 237 22.49 9.55 -8.21
CA GLN A 237 22.79 10.02 -9.57
C GLN A 237 21.60 10.84 -10.07
N GLN A 238 21.79 12.15 -10.21
CA GLN A 238 20.77 13.07 -10.69
C GLN A 238 20.50 12.87 -12.18
N ALA A 239 19.24 12.69 -12.56
CA ALA A 239 18.80 12.60 -13.94
C ALA A 239 18.90 13.94 -14.67
N ALA A 240 19.07 13.88 -15.99
CA ALA A 240 19.06 15.06 -16.85
C ALA A 240 17.65 15.67 -16.91
N ILE A 241 17.54 16.98 -16.77
CA ILE A 241 16.25 17.67 -16.80
C ILE A 241 15.69 17.64 -18.24
N PRO A 242 14.49 17.06 -18.48
CA PRO A 242 13.91 16.99 -19.81
C PRO A 242 13.61 18.39 -20.38
N LYS A 243 13.81 18.54 -21.69
CA LYS A 243 13.52 19.81 -22.41
C LYS A 243 12.07 20.27 -22.21
N ALA A 244 11.12 19.33 -22.13
CA ALA A 244 9.70 19.63 -21.92
C ALA A 244 9.42 20.35 -20.58
N LEU A 245 10.29 20.21 -19.57
CA LEU A 245 10.19 20.95 -18.31
C LEU A 245 10.86 22.33 -18.38
N LEU A 246 11.97 22.45 -19.11
CA LEU A 246 12.72 23.70 -19.25
C LEU A 246 12.01 24.70 -20.17
N ALA A 247 11.47 24.20 -21.28
CA ALA A 247 10.79 24.98 -22.29
C ALA A 247 9.50 24.26 -22.73
N PRO A 248 8.42 24.35 -21.93
CA PRO A 248 7.12 23.79 -22.30
C PRO A 248 6.65 24.38 -23.64
N ALA A 249 5.97 23.55 -24.45
CA ALA A 249 5.44 23.97 -25.73
C ALA A 249 4.47 25.15 -25.57
N GLN A 250 4.58 26.13 -26.47
CA GLN A 250 3.77 27.36 -26.46
C GLN A 250 2.65 27.36 -27.51
N ALA A 251 2.31 26.19 -28.07
CA ALA A 251 1.20 26.08 -29.01
C ALA A 251 -0.09 26.57 -28.34
N SER A 252 -0.79 27.49 -29.00
CA SER A 252 -2.04 28.07 -28.53
C SER A 252 -3.20 27.59 -29.40
N LEU A 253 -4.33 27.27 -28.77
CA LEU A 253 -5.53 26.89 -29.48
C LEU A 253 -6.54 28.04 -29.46
N GLU A 254 -7.13 28.34 -30.62
CA GLU A 254 -8.16 29.36 -30.71
C GLU A 254 -9.41 28.96 -29.92
N LYS A 255 -10.11 29.96 -29.38
CA LYS A 255 -11.20 29.73 -28.42
C LYS A 255 -12.38 28.97 -29.04
N GLU A 256 -12.63 29.15 -30.33
CA GLU A 256 -13.74 28.51 -31.04
C GLU A 256 -13.43 27.02 -31.26
N ASP A 257 -12.25 26.72 -31.83
CA ASP A 257 -11.73 25.36 -31.98
C ASP A 257 -11.70 24.60 -30.64
N TYR A 258 -11.28 25.29 -29.57
CA TYR A 258 -11.23 24.71 -28.23
C TYR A 258 -12.61 24.27 -27.75
N LYS A 259 -13.65 25.07 -27.97
CA LYS A 259 -15.00 24.73 -27.52
C LYS A 259 -15.53 23.50 -28.25
N ASP A 260 -15.28 23.41 -29.55
CA ASP A 260 -15.74 22.30 -30.35
C ASP A 260 -15.01 21.00 -30.03
N GLU A 261 -13.68 21.04 -29.94
CA GLU A 261 -12.87 19.88 -29.58
C GLU A 261 -13.16 19.44 -28.14
N LEU A 262 -13.27 20.39 -27.20
CA LEU A 262 -13.62 20.08 -25.81
C LEU A 262 -14.99 19.39 -25.71
N ARG A 263 -15.99 19.84 -26.46
CA ARG A 263 -17.33 19.22 -26.44
C ARG A 263 -17.27 17.77 -26.90
N LYS A 264 -16.50 17.47 -27.95
CA LYS A 264 -16.32 16.12 -28.48
C LYS A 264 -15.55 15.24 -27.50
N LEU A 265 -14.37 15.69 -27.05
CA LEU A 265 -13.48 14.92 -26.20
C LEU A 265 -14.05 14.69 -24.78
N THR A 266 -14.70 15.68 -24.18
CA THR A 266 -15.31 15.48 -22.83
C THR A 266 -16.42 14.44 -22.85
N LYS A 267 -17.17 14.31 -23.95
CA LYS A 267 -18.13 13.23 -24.12
C LYS A 267 -17.41 11.89 -24.30
N LYS A 268 -16.44 11.81 -25.23
CA LYS A 268 -15.68 10.58 -25.51
C LYS A 268 -14.98 10.05 -24.25
N VAL A 269 -14.30 10.91 -23.50
CA VAL A 269 -13.63 10.55 -22.23
C VAL A 269 -14.64 10.05 -21.20
N ALA A 270 -15.77 10.75 -21.00
CA ALA A 270 -16.77 10.31 -20.02
C ALA A 270 -17.37 8.95 -20.38
N ASP A 271 -17.70 8.72 -21.65
CA ASP A 271 -18.23 7.44 -22.11
C ASP A 271 -17.17 6.34 -21.99
N THR A 272 -15.91 6.59 -22.36
CA THR A 272 -14.82 5.62 -22.24
C THR A 272 -14.58 5.23 -20.78
N LEU A 273 -14.46 6.21 -19.88
CA LEU A 273 -14.28 5.95 -18.44
C LEU A 273 -15.48 5.19 -17.83
N ARG A 274 -16.71 5.51 -18.25
CA ARG A 274 -17.93 4.87 -17.75
C ARG A 274 -18.04 3.42 -18.16
N TYR A 275 -17.63 3.08 -19.38
CA TYR A 275 -17.84 1.75 -19.95
C TYR A 275 -16.59 0.87 -19.95
N ASP A 276 -15.42 1.37 -19.54
CA ASP A 276 -14.25 0.51 -19.32
C ASP A 276 -14.53 -0.51 -18.22
N GLU A 277 -14.15 -1.78 -18.41
CA GLU A 277 -14.35 -2.83 -17.39
C GLU A 277 -13.34 -2.71 -16.24
N ARG A 278 -12.21 -2.03 -16.49
CA ARG A 278 -11.15 -1.79 -15.53
C ARG A 278 -11.47 -0.61 -14.63
N LYS A 279 -10.80 -0.56 -13.47
CA LYS A 279 -10.74 0.66 -12.64
C LYS A 279 -9.85 1.69 -13.32
N VAL A 280 -10.06 2.99 -13.08
CA VAL A 280 -9.23 4.05 -13.65
C VAL A 280 -8.76 4.99 -12.54
N VAL A 281 -7.45 5.16 -12.44
CA VAL A 281 -6.80 6.10 -11.53
C VAL A 281 -6.13 7.20 -12.35
N ILE A 282 -6.46 8.46 -12.08
CA ILE A 282 -5.87 9.62 -12.75
C ILE A 282 -5.09 10.43 -11.72
N ALA A 283 -3.77 10.47 -11.87
CA ALA A 283 -2.82 11.08 -10.96
C ALA A 283 -2.31 12.41 -11.55
N PHE A 284 -2.60 13.54 -10.90
CA PHE A 284 -2.13 14.86 -11.32
C PHE A 284 -0.97 15.36 -10.46
N GLU A 285 0.14 15.67 -11.10
CA GLU A 285 1.24 16.45 -10.56
C GLU A 285 1.56 17.65 -11.45
N GLY A 286 2.48 18.50 -10.98
CA GLY A 286 2.95 19.68 -11.70
C GLY A 286 3.08 20.89 -10.80
N MET A 287 3.78 21.91 -11.30
CA MET A 287 4.09 23.12 -10.54
C MET A 287 2.82 23.84 -10.05
N ASP A 288 2.99 24.65 -9.01
CA ASP A 288 1.91 25.51 -8.54
C ASP A 288 1.44 26.46 -9.65
N ALA A 289 0.13 26.68 -9.70
CA ALA A 289 -0.57 27.36 -10.78
C ALA A 289 -0.50 26.76 -12.21
N ALA A 290 0.01 25.54 -12.40
CA ALA A 290 -0.01 24.85 -13.69
C ALA A 290 -1.44 24.56 -14.21
N GLY A 291 -2.42 24.39 -13.32
CA GLY A 291 -3.84 24.35 -13.70
C GLY A 291 -4.58 23.02 -13.47
N LYS A 292 -4.07 22.17 -12.57
CA LYS A 292 -4.64 20.85 -12.17
C LYS A 292 -6.16 20.87 -12.01
N GLY A 293 -6.69 21.66 -11.06
CA GLY A 293 -8.13 21.76 -10.84
C GLY A 293 -8.95 22.27 -12.04
N GLY A 294 -8.34 22.96 -12.99
CA GLY A 294 -8.99 23.35 -14.25
C GLY A 294 -9.15 22.18 -15.22
N ALA A 295 -8.16 21.29 -15.27
CA ALA A 295 -8.17 20.07 -16.08
C ALA A 295 -9.13 19.03 -15.49
N ILE A 296 -9.08 18.79 -14.18
CA ILE A 296 -10.00 17.89 -13.46
C ILE A 296 -11.46 18.26 -13.73
N LYS A 297 -11.80 19.55 -13.66
CA LYS A 297 -13.15 20.06 -13.98
C LYS A 297 -13.61 19.80 -15.43
N ARG A 298 -12.71 19.48 -16.36
CA ARG A 298 -13.09 19.11 -17.73
C ARG A 298 -13.31 17.61 -17.87
N ILE A 299 -12.50 16.80 -17.20
CA ILE A 299 -12.66 15.34 -17.14
C ILE A 299 -14.04 15.00 -16.59
N VAL A 300 -14.40 15.55 -15.42
CA VAL A 300 -15.65 15.19 -14.74
C VAL A 300 -16.89 15.91 -15.28
N LYS A 301 -16.75 16.77 -16.29
CA LYS A 301 -17.84 17.65 -16.76
C LYS A 301 -19.07 16.88 -17.25
N LYS A 302 -18.87 15.67 -17.76
CA LYS A 302 -19.92 14.81 -18.36
C LYS A 302 -20.12 13.50 -17.58
N LEU A 303 -19.51 13.39 -16.41
CA LEU A 303 -19.71 12.30 -15.47
C LEU A 303 -20.71 12.74 -14.39
N ASP A 304 -21.54 11.80 -13.94
CA ASP A 304 -22.33 11.96 -12.72
C ASP A 304 -21.37 11.89 -11.51
N PRO A 305 -21.56 12.74 -10.48
CA PRO A 305 -20.70 12.74 -9.28
C PRO A 305 -20.61 11.40 -8.54
N ARG A 306 -21.53 10.46 -8.77
CA ARG A 306 -21.48 9.10 -8.21
C ARG A 306 -20.53 8.17 -8.96
N GLU A 307 -20.06 8.57 -10.14
CA GLU A 307 -19.17 7.76 -10.98
C GLU A 307 -17.69 7.93 -10.60
N TYR A 308 -17.35 8.98 -9.86
CA TYR A 308 -15.95 9.31 -9.57
C TYR A 308 -15.72 9.81 -8.14
N GLU A 309 -14.50 9.63 -7.67
CA GLU A 309 -13.99 10.25 -6.45
C GLU A 309 -12.81 11.18 -6.77
N ILE A 310 -12.75 12.34 -6.11
CA ILE A 310 -11.61 13.26 -6.21
C ILE A 310 -10.95 13.38 -4.85
N HIS A 311 -9.68 13.00 -4.76
CA HIS A 311 -8.87 13.11 -3.56
C HIS A 311 -7.84 14.22 -3.72
N THR A 312 -8.00 15.30 -2.96
CA THR A 312 -7.01 16.38 -2.87
C THR A 312 -5.99 16.03 -1.79
N ILE A 313 -4.76 15.69 -2.19
CA ILE A 313 -3.73 15.25 -1.25
C ILE A 313 -3.01 16.46 -0.66
N ALA A 314 -3.16 16.63 0.64
CA ALA A 314 -2.49 17.65 1.45
C ALA A 314 -1.45 17.01 2.38
N ALA A 315 -0.89 17.84 3.28
CA ALA A 315 -0.05 17.36 4.38
C ALA A 315 -0.75 16.19 5.12
N PRO A 316 0.01 15.15 5.51
CA PRO A 316 -0.55 14.01 6.23
C PRO A 316 -1.06 14.42 7.61
N GLU A 317 -2.22 13.88 7.97
CA GLU A 317 -2.77 13.98 9.32
C GLU A 317 -1.92 13.15 10.29
N ARG A 318 -1.98 13.46 11.60
CA ARG A 318 -1.21 12.74 12.62
C ARG A 318 -1.44 11.23 12.62
N TYR A 319 -2.63 10.76 12.23
CA TYR A 319 -2.93 9.32 12.16
C TYR A 319 -2.39 8.67 10.88
N GLU A 320 -2.16 9.44 9.81
CA GLU A 320 -1.53 8.97 8.57
C GLU A 320 -0.01 8.89 8.75
N LEU A 321 0.59 9.87 9.44
CA LEU A 321 2.04 9.89 9.75
C LEU A 321 2.50 8.67 10.55
N ARG A 322 1.64 8.12 11.40
CA ARG A 322 1.94 6.94 12.22
C ARG A 322 1.83 5.62 11.45
N ARG A 323 1.69 5.66 10.12
CA ARG A 323 1.46 4.50 9.28
C ARG A 323 2.42 4.53 8.08
N PRO A 324 2.63 3.40 7.40
CA PRO A 324 3.42 3.37 6.18
C PRO A 324 2.95 4.41 5.16
N TYR A 325 3.89 5.04 4.45
CA TYR A 325 3.58 6.17 3.58
C TYR A 325 2.45 5.89 2.58
N LEU A 326 2.52 4.73 1.90
CA LEU A 326 1.55 4.36 0.87
C LEU A 326 0.17 3.99 1.44
N TRP A 327 0.05 3.77 2.75
CA TRP A 327 -1.22 3.43 3.42
C TRP A 327 -2.31 4.45 3.11
N ARG A 328 -1.98 5.74 3.12
CA ARG A 328 -2.96 6.81 2.93
C ARG A 328 -3.51 6.90 1.51
N PHE A 329 -2.85 6.30 0.53
CA PHE A 329 -3.32 6.23 -0.85
C PHE A 329 -4.09 4.95 -1.09
N TRP A 330 -3.60 3.82 -0.58
CA TRP A 330 -4.35 2.55 -0.57
C TRP A 330 -5.71 2.68 0.10
N SER A 331 -5.81 3.39 1.22
CA SER A 331 -7.07 3.61 1.92
C SER A 331 -8.10 4.41 1.13
N LYS A 332 -7.68 5.09 0.05
CA LYS A 332 -8.54 5.91 -0.84
C LYS A 332 -8.92 5.16 -2.12
N LEU A 333 -8.28 4.04 -2.40
CA LEU A 333 -8.59 3.14 -3.53
C LEU A 333 -9.60 2.10 -3.04
N THR A 334 -10.87 2.49 -2.95
CA THR A 334 -11.94 1.60 -2.47
C THR A 334 -12.41 0.66 -3.58
N ASP A 335 -13.01 -0.48 -3.22
CA ASP A 335 -13.51 -1.46 -4.20
C ASP A 335 -14.68 -0.92 -5.04
N SER A 336 -15.41 0.07 -4.53
CA SER A 336 -16.48 0.78 -5.25
C SER A 336 -15.99 1.88 -6.20
N GLY A 337 -14.74 2.34 -6.03
CA GLY A 337 -14.19 3.44 -6.81
C GLY A 337 -13.81 3.01 -8.22
N LYS A 338 -14.71 3.20 -9.20
CA LYS A 338 -14.42 2.93 -10.61
C LYS A 338 -13.47 3.98 -11.21
N ILE A 339 -13.68 5.25 -10.89
CA ILE A 339 -12.86 6.37 -11.37
C ILE A 339 -12.34 7.16 -10.16
N THR A 340 -11.04 7.12 -9.94
CA THR A 340 -10.40 7.85 -8.84
C THR A 340 -9.43 8.88 -9.37
N ILE A 341 -9.59 10.13 -8.97
CA ILE A 341 -8.75 11.25 -9.41
C ILE A 341 -7.99 11.81 -8.21
N PHE A 342 -6.67 11.84 -8.30
CA PHE A 342 -5.78 12.43 -7.30
C PHE A 342 -5.29 13.81 -7.77
N ASP A 343 -5.59 14.87 -7.01
CA ASP A 343 -4.94 16.19 -7.15
C ASP A 343 -3.80 16.26 -6.14
N ARG A 344 -2.55 16.09 -6.65
CA ARG A 344 -1.38 15.63 -5.90
C ARG A 344 -1.52 14.19 -5.42
N THR A 345 -0.41 13.48 -5.25
CA THR A 345 -0.38 12.01 -5.18
C THR A 345 0.73 11.50 -4.23
N TRP A 346 1.01 10.19 -4.29
CA TRP A 346 2.17 9.54 -3.66
C TRP A 346 3.53 10.07 -4.16
N TYR A 347 3.56 10.76 -5.29
CA TYR A 347 4.78 11.42 -5.78
C TYR A 347 5.25 12.57 -4.87
N GLY A 348 4.42 13.03 -3.93
CA GLY A 348 4.82 14.01 -2.92
C GLY A 348 6.11 13.63 -2.18
N ARG A 349 6.34 12.33 -1.91
CA ARG A 349 7.55 11.79 -1.26
C ARG A 349 8.84 12.14 -1.99
N VAL A 350 8.81 12.11 -3.31
CA VAL A 350 9.98 12.35 -4.18
C VAL A 350 10.00 13.77 -4.76
N LEU A 351 8.97 14.58 -4.46
CA LEU A 351 8.83 15.98 -4.85
C LEU A 351 8.94 16.89 -3.62
N VAL A 352 7.82 17.39 -3.10
CA VAL A 352 7.77 18.39 -2.02
C VAL A 352 8.47 17.89 -0.75
N GLU A 353 8.29 16.63 -0.38
CA GLU A 353 8.90 16.10 0.85
C GLU A 353 10.42 15.96 0.74
N ARG A 354 10.93 15.64 -0.45
CA ARG A 354 12.37 15.63 -0.74
C ARG A 354 12.96 17.04 -0.70
N ILE A 355 12.26 18.04 -1.23
CA ILE A 355 12.74 19.43 -1.36
C ILE A 355 12.66 20.19 -0.04
N GLU A 356 11.61 19.94 0.76
CA GLU A 356 11.42 20.57 2.07
C GLU A 356 12.09 19.77 3.20
N GLY A 357 12.60 18.57 2.94
CA GLY A 357 13.24 17.71 3.94
C GLY A 357 12.26 17.06 4.92
N PHE A 358 11.00 16.88 4.52
CA PHE A 358 10.00 16.14 5.31
C PHE A 358 10.19 14.62 5.24
N ALA A 359 10.90 14.15 4.21
CA ALA A 359 11.37 12.78 4.12
C ALA A 359 12.90 12.76 4.19
N SER A 360 13.45 11.85 4.98
CA SER A 360 14.88 11.57 5.01
C SER A 360 15.39 11.07 3.66
N THR A 361 16.69 11.17 3.44
CA THR A 361 17.31 10.71 2.20
C THR A 361 17.08 9.22 1.94
N VAL A 362 17.02 8.40 2.99
CA VAL A 362 16.72 6.97 2.86
C VAL A 362 15.29 6.75 2.36
N GLU A 363 14.32 7.48 2.93
CA GLU A 363 12.91 7.32 2.59
C GLU A 363 12.61 7.73 1.15
N TRP A 364 13.03 8.92 0.71
CA TRP A 364 12.69 9.35 -0.65
C TRP A 364 13.48 8.59 -1.73
N GLN A 365 14.69 8.11 -1.44
CA GLN A 365 15.45 7.34 -2.44
C GLN A 365 14.89 5.95 -2.67
N ARG A 366 14.38 5.26 -1.64
CA ARG A 366 13.72 3.96 -1.84
C ARG A 366 12.31 4.11 -2.43
N ALA A 367 11.66 5.25 -2.20
CA ALA A 367 10.27 5.49 -2.60
C ALA A 367 10.04 5.30 -4.10
N TYR A 368 11.01 5.55 -4.97
CA TYR A 368 10.86 5.30 -6.42
C TYR A 368 10.50 3.84 -6.73
N ASN A 369 11.20 2.88 -6.09
CA ASN A 369 10.94 1.46 -6.30
C ASN A 369 9.61 1.04 -5.64
N GLU A 370 9.30 1.59 -4.46
CA GLU A 370 8.01 1.36 -3.78
C GLU A 370 6.83 1.89 -4.61
N ILE A 371 6.98 3.06 -5.26
CA ILE A 371 6.00 3.65 -6.16
C ILE A 371 5.81 2.77 -7.40
N ASN A 372 6.90 2.32 -8.04
CA ASN A 372 6.78 1.47 -9.22
C ASN A 372 6.05 0.15 -8.92
N ARG A 373 6.36 -0.49 -7.78
CA ARG A 373 5.62 -1.66 -7.30
C ARG A 373 4.16 -1.30 -7.05
N PHE A 374 3.89 -0.22 -6.32
CA PHE A 374 2.53 0.24 -6.06
C PHE A 374 1.72 0.37 -7.36
N GLU A 375 2.30 0.97 -8.40
CA GLU A 375 1.65 1.19 -9.69
C GLU A 375 1.51 -0.10 -10.52
N GLU A 376 2.53 -0.95 -10.53
CA GLU A 376 2.49 -2.27 -11.17
C GLU A 376 1.34 -3.11 -10.59
N ASN A 377 1.25 -3.13 -9.27
CA ASN A 377 0.19 -3.84 -8.55
C ASN A 377 -1.22 -3.33 -8.89
N LEU A 378 -1.38 -2.02 -9.14
CA LEU A 378 -2.66 -1.48 -9.63
C LEU A 378 -2.95 -1.97 -11.04
N VAL A 379 -1.97 -1.91 -11.94
CA VAL A 379 -2.15 -2.34 -13.33
C VAL A 379 -2.48 -3.83 -13.43
N ASP A 380 -1.74 -4.67 -12.70
CA ASP A 380 -1.95 -6.11 -12.65
C ASP A 380 -3.33 -6.46 -12.08
N SER A 381 -3.86 -5.63 -11.18
CA SER A 381 -5.20 -5.77 -10.60
C SER A 381 -6.33 -5.11 -11.42
N GLN A 382 -6.16 -5.00 -12.75
CA GLN A 382 -7.15 -4.42 -13.67
C GLN A 382 -7.44 -2.94 -13.41
N THR A 383 -6.40 -2.13 -13.17
CA THR A 383 -6.50 -0.67 -13.07
C THR A 383 -5.71 0.02 -14.18
N VAL A 384 -6.35 0.96 -14.89
CA VAL A 384 -5.66 1.88 -15.80
C VAL A 384 -5.14 3.06 -15.00
N LEU A 385 -3.82 3.21 -14.94
CA LEU A 385 -3.18 4.35 -14.30
C LEU A 385 -2.80 5.41 -15.34
N VAL A 386 -3.32 6.63 -15.18
CA VAL A 386 -3.00 7.80 -16.02
C VAL A 386 -2.22 8.82 -15.18
N LYS A 387 -0.92 8.99 -15.46
CA LYS A 387 -0.07 9.95 -14.72
C LYS A 387 0.19 11.19 -15.55
N ILE A 388 -0.16 12.35 -15.02
CA ILE A 388 -0.11 13.62 -15.76
C ILE A 388 0.74 14.61 -14.99
N TRP A 389 1.79 15.11 -15.63
CA TRP A 389 2.55 16.26 -15.16
C TRP A 389 2.17 17.50 -15.96
N LEU A 390 1.64 18.51 -15.28
CA LEU A 390 1.36 19.81 -15.88
C LEU A 390 2.60 20.71 -15.81
N ALA A 391 3.29 20.85 -16.95
CA ALA A 391 4.46 21.71 -17.11
C ALA A 391 4.03 23.14 -17.45
N ILE A 392 4.48 24.12 -16.67
CA ILE A 392 4.25 25.55 -16.90
C ILE A 392 5.61 26.23 -17.01
N SER A 393 5.75 27.26 -17.83
CA SER A 393 6.98 28.06 -17.83
C SER A 393 7.10 28.88 -16.55
N LYS A 394 8.34 29.17 -16.15
CA LYS A 394 8.62 30.01 -14.98
C LYS A 394 7.95 31.38 -15.12
N ASP A 395 7.91 31.95 -16.32
CA ASP A 395 7.31 33.28 -16.54
C ASP A 395 5.78 33.24 -16.45
N GLU A 396 5.14 32.26 -17.10
CA GLU A 396 3.68 32.12 -17.04
C GLU A 396 3.19 31.80 -15.63
N GLN A 397 3.97 31.07 -14.82
CA GLN A 397 3.65 30.89 -13.40
C GLN A 397 3.59 32.23 -12.65
N ALA A 398 4.57 33.11 -12.84
CA ALA A 398 4.56 34.44 -12.19
C ALA A 398 3.38 35.29 -12.65
N LEU A 399 3.05 35.26 -13.95
CA LEU A 399 1.88 35.94 -14.49
C LEU A 399 0.60 35.44 -13.82
N ARG A 400 0.46 34.12 -13.63
CA ARG A 400 -0.70 33.52 -12.96
C ARG A 400 -0.77 33.84 -11.48
N PHE A 401 0.36 33.95 -10.78
CA PHE A 401 0.41 34.34 -9.38
C PHE A 401 -0.13 35.77 -9.21
N LYS A 402 0.44 36.73 -9.96
CA LYS A 402 -0.02 38.13 -9.96
C LYS A 402 -1.50 38.27 -10.33
N ALA A 403 -1.97 37.52 -11.34
CA ALA A 403 -3.37 37.54 -11.73
C ALA A 403 -4.31 36.98 -10.63
N ARG A 404 -3.85 36.02 -9.81
CA ARG A 404 -4.62 35.49 -8.67
C ARG A 404 -4.73 36.50 -7.53
N GLU A 405 -3.66 37.22 -7.22
CA GLU A 405 -3.65 38.31 -6.22
C GLU A 405 -4.64 39.42 -6.59
N GLN A 406 -4.74 39.73 -7.88
CA GLN A 406 -5.63 40.78 -8.37
C GLN A 406 -7.10 40.33 -8.44
N THR A 407 -7.37 39.03 -8.62
CA THR A 407 -8.74 38.51 -8.78
C THR A 407 -9.39 38.19 -7.43
N PRO A 408 -10.45 38.90 -6.97
CA PRO A 408 -10.99 38.75 -5.60
C PRO A 408 -11.32 37.31 -5.19
N HIS A 409 -12.01 36.56 -6.06
CA HIS A 409 -12.42 35.17 -5.82
C HIS A 409 -11.30 34.13 -6.07
N LYS A 410 -10.06 34.57 -6.30
CA LYS A 410 -8.87 33.69 -6.44
C LYS A 410 -7.73 34.06 -5.50
N ARG A 411 -7.84 35.16 -4.74
CA ARG A 411 -6.81 35.59 -3.78
C ARG A 411 -6.49 34.51 -2.76
N PHE A 412 -7.49 33.74 -2.33
CA PHE A 412 -7.27 32.62 -1.41
C PHE A 412 -6.40 31.48 -1.97
N LYS A 413 -6.05 31.50 -3.26
CA LYS A 413 -5.24 30.48 -3.96
C LYS A 413 -3.77 30.87 -4.12
N ILE A 414 -3.33 31.94 -3.46
CA ILE A 414 -1.94 32.37 -3.43
C ILE A 414 -1.59 32.76 -1.99
N THR A 415 -0.46 32.27 -1.53
CA THR A 415 0.08 32.43 -0.19
C THR A 415 1.57 32.78 -0.29
N GLU A 416 2.17 33.22 0.81
CA GLU A 416 3.63 33.45 0.85
C GLU A 416 4.43 32.16 0.57
N GLU A 417 3.87 31.01 0.94
CA GLU A 417 4.45 29.70 0.68
C GLU A 417 4.55 29.40 -0.83
N ASP A 418 3.59 29.83 -1.65
CA ASP A 418 3.65 29.66 -3.11
C ASP A 418 4.84 30.42 -3.72
N TRP A 419 5.14 31.62 -3.22
CA TRP A 419 6.29 32.41 -3.66
C TRP A 419 7.61 31.77 -3.19
N ARG A 420 7.68 31.27 -1.95
CA ARG A 420 8.83 30.50 -1.44
C ARG A 420 9.09 29.24 -2.27
N ASN A 421 8.04 28.49 -2.61
CA ASN A 421 8.18 27.27 -3.43
C ASN A 421 8.72 27.61 -4.83
N ARG A 422 8.34 28.76 -5.39
CA ARG A 422 8.85 29.25 -6.67
C ARG A 422 10.34 29.57 -6.63
N GLU A 423 10.90 30.01 -5.50
CA GLU A 423 12.35 30.23 -5.37
C GLU A 423 13.13 28.91 -5.53
N LYS A 424 12.52 27.79 -5.15
CA LYS A 424 13.08 26.43 -5.32
C LYS A 424 12.78 25.80 -6.69
N TRP A 425 12.47 26.60 -7.71
CA TRP A 425 12.11 26.12 -9.05
C TRP A 425 13.06 25.06 -9.61
N ASP A 426 14.37 25.31 -9.53
CA ASP A 426 15.38 24.42 -10.09
C ASP A 426 15.47 23.09 -9.33
N ASP A 427 15.15 23.08 -8.04
CA ASP A 427 15.09 21.85 -7.24
C ASP A 427 13.86 21.02 -7.60
N TYR A 428 12.72 21.66 -7.87
CA TYR A 428 11.55 20.98 -8.42
C TYR A 428 11.82 20.40 -9.81
N LEU A 429 12.56 21.10 -10.68
CA LEU A 429 12.96 20.56 -11.98
C LEU A 429 13.83 19.30 -11.85
N LYS A 430 14.82 19.31 -10.94
CA LYS A 430 15.67 18.16 -10.63
C LYS A 430 14.87 16.99 -10.06
N ALA A 431 13.98 17.26 -9.10
CA ALA A 431 13.15 16.23 -8.49
C ALA A 431 12.18 15.59 -9.50
N ALA A 432 11.54 16.40 -10.36
CA ALA A 432 10.67 15.92 -11.43
C ALA A 432 11.45 15.11 -12.49
N ALA A 433 12.67 15.53 -12.83
CA ALA A 433 13.54 14.77 -13.74
C ALA A 433 13.86 13.38 -13.19
N ASP A 434 14.26 13.29 -11.91
CA ASP A 434 14.51 12.02 -11.24
C ASP A 434 13.25 11.15 -11.16
N MET A 435 12.10 11.77 -10.92
CA MET A 435 10.79 11.12 -10.90
C MET A 435 10.49 10.48 -12.25
N PHE A 436 10.60 11.21 -13.35
CA PHE A 436 10.37 10.65 -14.69
C PHE A 436 11.35 9.54 -15.01
N GLU A 437 12.65 9.77 -14.82
CA GLU A 437 13.69 8.78 -15.12
C GLU A 437 13.45 7.42 -14.42
N ARG A 438 12.88 7.45 -13.20
CA ARG A 438 12.72 6.24 -12.39
C ARG A 438 11.32 5.65 -12.37
N THR A 439 10.32 6.40 -12.82
CA THR A 439 8.91 5.98 -12.70
C THR A 439 8.12 6.12 -14.00
N ASP A 440 8.73 6.56 -15.09
CA ASP A 440 8.13 6.49 -16.42
C ASP A 440 8.30 5.06 -16.96
N THR A 441 7.32 4.20 -16.65
CA THR A 441 7.33 2.78 -17.04
C THR A 441 6.38 2.53 -18.20
N ASP A 442 6.61 1.45 -18.95
CA ASP A 442 5.77 1.09 -20.11
C ASP A 442 4.29 0.87 -19.73
N TYR A 443 4.04 0.34 -18.52
CA TYR A 443 2.70 0.05 -18.01
C TYR A 443 2.03 1.28 -17.38
N ALA A 444 2.80 2.25 -16.89
CA ALA A 444 2.33 3.49 -16.30
C ALA A 444 3.21 4.67 -16.76
N PRO A 445 3.03 5.18 -17.98
CA PRO A 445 3.84 6.26 -18.50
C PRO A 445 3.43 7.62 -17.94
N TRP A 446 4.36 8.58 -17.96
CA TRP A 446 4.13 9.98 -17.63
C TRP A 446 3.73 10.79 -18.86
N TYR A 447 2.60 11.49 -18.76
CA TYR A 447 2.16 12.48 -19.74
C TYR A 447 2.58 13.88 -19.29
N VAL A 448 3.67 14.39 -19.87
CA VAL A 448 4.16 15.76 -19.63
C VAL A 448 3.43 16.73 -20.56
N ILE A 449 2.53 17.54 -20.01
CA ILE A 449 1.63 18.40 -20.77
C ILE A 449 1.99 19.86 -20.51
N ALA A 450 2.34 20.59 -21.57
CA ALA A 450 2.57 22.03 -21.50
C ALA A 450 1.26 22.77 -21.21
N THR A 451 1.33 23.73 -20.28
CA THR A 451 0.15 24.37 -19.71
C THR A 451 0.10 25.86 -19.85
N ASP A 452 1.05 26.47 -20.57
CA ASP A 452 1.09 27.92 -20.77
C ASP A 452 -0.21 28.40 -21.44
N ASP A 453 -0.62 27.72 -22.50
CA ASP A 453 -2.00 27.78 -22.99
C ASP A 453 -2.91 26.76 -22.28
N LYS A 454 -3.89 27.28 -21.52
CA LYS A 454 -4.85 26.43 -20.78
C LYS A 454 -5.84 25.71 -21.69
N TYR A 455 -6.07 26.20 -22.91
CA TYR A 455 -7.01 25.55 -23.83
C TYR A 455 -6.39 24.29 -24.40
N SER A 456 -5.21 24.39 -25.01
CA SER A 456 -4.41 23.27 -25.49
C SER A 456 -4.18 22.23 -24.39
N ALA A 457 -3.72 22.65 -23.21
CA ALA A 457 -3.44 21.74 -22.10
C ALA A 457 -4.63 20.85 -21.69
N ARG A 458 -5.85 21.41 -21.69
CA ARG A 458 -7.05 20.65 -21.32
C ARG A 458 -7.44 19.63 -22.38
N ILE A 459 -7.22 19.96 -23.65
CA ILE A 459 -7.44 19.04 -24.77
C ILE A 459 -6.43 17.90 -24.69
N GLU A 460 -5.15 18.21 -24.50
CA GLU A 460 -4.08 17.21 -24.38
C GLU A 460 -4.27 16.30 -23.17
N VAL A 461 -4.77 16.80 -22.03
CA VAL A 461 -5.15 15.97 -20.88
C VAL A 461 -6.22 14.94 -21.26
N LEU A 462 -7.26 15.37 -22.00
CA LEU A 462 -8.33 14.46 -22.42
C LEU A 462 -7.82 13.42 -23.43
N LYS A 463 -6.95 13.82 -24.35
CA LYS A 463 -6.29 12.90 -25.29
C LYS A 463 -5.38 11.90 -24.58
N ALA A 464 -4.58 12.35 -23.61
CA ALA A 464 -3.73 11.46 -22.81
C ALA A 464 -4.54 10.37 -22.08
N ILE A 465 -5.70 10.73 -21.54
CA ILE A 465 -6.62 9.76 -20.91
C ILE A 465 -7.12 8.73 -21.94
N LEU A 466 -7.58 9.18 -23.12
CA LEU A 466 -8.06 8.27 -24.18
C LEU A 466 -6.95 7.35 -24.68
N LYS A 467 -5.74 7.87 -24.85
CA LYS A 467 -4.56 7.09 -25.25
C LYS A 467 -4.24 6.00 -24.25
N GLN A 468 -4.22 6.33 -22.96
CA GLN A 468 -3.96 5.35 -21.91
C GLN A 468 -5.08 4.30 -21.79
N LEU A 469 -6.32 4.68 -22.07
CA LEU A 469 -7.46 3.77 -22.17
C LEU A 469 -7.47 2.95 -23.48
N LYS A 470 -6.54 3.22 -24.42
CA LYS A 470 -6.46 2.61 -25.76
C LYS A 470 -7.71 2.85 -26.62
N ALA A 471 -8.26 4.07 -26.53
CA ALA A 471 -9.50 4.48 -27.17
C ALA A 471 -9.32 5.70 -28.09
N ASP A 472 -8.15 5.84 -28.74
CA ASP A 472 -7.79 7.01 -29.56
C ASP A 472 -8.76 7.33 -30.70
#